data_AF-A0A1G8FWE2-F1
#
_entry.id   AF-A0A1G8FWE2-F1
#
_cell.length_a   1.000
_cell.length_b   1.000
_cell.length_c   1.000
_cell.angle_alpha   90.00
_cell.angle_beta   90.00
_cell.angle_gamma   90.00
#
_symmetry.space_group_name_H-M   'P 1'
#
loop_
_entity.id
_entity.type
_entity.pdbx_description
1 polymer ?
#
loop_
_entity_poly.entity_id
_entity_poly.type
_entity_poly.pdbx_seq_one_letter_code
_entity_poly.pdbx_strand_id
1 'polypeptide(L)'
;MGEEAKNMSDMAHDPTAAAAADLARLSRAASDALTDNMVERLSTNAGNLMEVLDLLNDEDTREAVMAAVAGLTELHRVGALQTLIDLAQMIHGARSAVTDNMVERMFAFVEHMVNNLANEEVATLAHETRGALEDALDDTRAAGNTGMLTTLKMLSDKETQRSLQFLMHFGMRLRSRVHQEALEEGK
;
A
#
# COMPACT_ATOMS: atom_id res chain seq x y z
N MET A 1 62.40 36.89 -60.24
CA MET A 1 62.17 37.01 -58.79
C MET A 1 60.88 36.28 -58.44
N GLY A 2 60.89 34.96 -58.53
CA GLY A 2 59.69 34.10 -58.49
C GLY A 2 59.88 32.88 -57.61
N GLU A 3 60.50 33.05 -56.44
CA GLU A 3 60.87 31.92 -55.58
C GLU A 3 60.59 32.12 -54.08
N GLU A 4 59.98 33.23 -53.66
CA GLU A 4 59.72 33.47 -52.23
C GLU A 4 58.23 33.35 -51.83
N ALA A 5 57.31 33.21 -52.80
CA ALA A 5 55.88 33.06 -52.51
C ALA A 5 55.42 31.59 -52.35
N LYS A 6 56.32 30.61 -52.51
CA LYS A 6 56.00 29.17 -52.46
C LYS A 6 56.31 28.50 -51.12
N ASN A 7 56.93 29.21 -50.17
CA ASN A 7 57.34 28.63 -48.89
C ASN A 7 56.41 28.92 -47.71
N MET A 8 55.22 29.50 -47.95
CA MET A 8 54.27 29.83 -46.87
C MET A 8 52.93 29.08 -46.96
N SER A 9 52.77 28.20 -47.95
CA SER A 9 51.52 27.43 -48.17
C SER A 9 51.65 25.92 -47.94
N ASP A 10 52.83 25.42 -47.57
CA ASP A 10 53.09 23.99 -47.38
C ASP A 10 53.51 23.63 -45.95
N MET A 11 53.21 24.52 -44.99
CA MET A 11 53.24 24.15 -43.57
C MET A 11 51.93 23.43 -43.24
N ALA A 12 51.91 22.17 -43.66
CA ALA A 12 50.95 21.12 -43.32
C ALA A 12 50.25 21.35 -41.97
N HIS A 13 49.02 21.85 -42.03
CA HIS A 13 48.03 21.47 -41.04
C HIS A 13 47.63 20.05 -41.39
N ASP A 14 48.36 19.06 -40.87
CA ASP A 14 47.98 17.66 -41.04
C ASP A 14 46.62 17.45 -40.32
N PRO A 15 45.51 17.35 -41.08
CA PRO A 15 44.18 17.28 -40.48
C PRO A 15 44.01 15.98 -39.68
N THR A 16 44.81 14.96 -39.97
CA THR A 16 44.81 13.70 -39.22
C THR A 16 45.49 13.85 -37.86
N ALA A 17 46.54 14.68 -37.77
CA ALA A 17 47.20 14.99 -36.51
C ALA A 17 46.33 15.86 -35.58
N ALA A 18 45.59 16.83 -36.14
CA ALA A 18 44.64 17.65 -35.38
C ALA A 18 43.44 16.82 -34.90
N ALA A 19 42.85 15.98 -35.76
CA ALA A 19 41.78 15.06 -35.38
C ALA A 19 42.22 14.02 -34.34
N ALA A 20 43.46 13.51 -34.45
CA ALA A 20 44.02 12.62 -33.44
C ALA A 20 44.26 13.33 -32.10
N ALA A 21 44.68 14.59 -32.11
CA ALA A 21 44.84 15.41 -30.91
C ALA A 21 43.50 15.73 -30.23
N ASP A 22 42.46 16.03 -31.02
CA ASP A 22 41.12 16.28 -30.50
C ASP A 22 40.47 14.99 -29.98
N LEU A 23 40.69 13.85 -30.63
CA LEU A 23 40.27 12.53 -30.12
C LEU A 23 41.03 12.17 -28.83
N ALA A 24 42.32 12.47 -28.74
CA ALA A 24 43.11 12.25 -27.54
C ALA A 24 42.64 13.16 -26.39
N ARG A 25 42.27 14.41 -26.67
CA ARG A 25 41.69 15.33 -25.69
C ARG A 25 40.29 14.92 -25.26
N LEU A 26 39.46 14.45 -26.19
CA LEU A 26 38.13 13.92 -25.91
C LEU A 26 38.23 12.64 -25.06
N SER A 27 39.13 11.73 -25.42
CA SER A 27 39.40 10.52 -24.65
C SER A 27 39.88 10.86 -23.24
N ARG A 28 40.77 11.84 -23.09
CA ARG A 28 41.29 12.25 -21.79
C ARG A 28 40.25 12.98 -20.95
N ALA A 29 39.45 13.86 -21.56
CA ALA A 29 38.33 14.52 -20.90
C ALA A 29 37.22 13.52 -20.51
N ALA A 30 36.97 12.48 -21.31
CA ALA A 30 36.05 11.40 -20.99
C ALA A 30 36.58 10.54 -19.83
N SER A 31 37.88 10.24 -19.82
CA SER A 31 38.55 9.55 -18.70
C SER A 31 38.54 10.39 -17.42
N ASP A 32 38.77 11.71 -17.50
CA ASP A 32 38.75 12.61 -16.34
C ASP A 32 37.32 12.85 -15.82
N ALA A 33 36.31 12.76 -16.70
CA ALA A 33 34.89 12.88 -16.34
C ALA A 33 34.33 11.61 -15.68
N LEU A 34 34.89 10.44 -15.99
CA LEU A 34 34.63 9.19 -15.29
C LEU A 34 35.52 9.11 -14.06
N THR A 35 35.09 9.74 -12.96
CA THR A 35 35.81 9.63 -11.69
C THR A 35 35.88 8.16 -11.24
N ASP A 36 36.92 7.77 -10.50
CA ASP A 36 37.11 6.39 -10.03
C ASP A 36 35.88 5.83 -9.30
N ASN A 37 35.17 6.68 -8.55
CA ASN A 37 33.90 6.30 -7.91
C ASN A 37 32.78 5.97 -8.92
N MET A 38 32.71 6.69 -10.04
CA MET A 38 31.76 6.39 -11.11
C MET A 38 32.11 5.10 -11.83
N VAL A 39 33.40 4.83 -12.03
CA VAL A 39 33.88 3.57 -12.62
C VAL A 39 33.60 2.39 -11.68
N GLU A 40 33.84 2.54 -10.38
CA GLU A 40 33.56 1.52 -9.37
C GLU A 40 32.06 1.20 -9.28
N ARG A 41 31.20 2.24 -9.26
CA ARG A 41 29.74 2.06 -9.29
C ARG A 41 29.25 1.46 -10.59
N LEU A 42 29.82 1.86 -11.74
CA LEU A 42 29.49 1.27 -13.03
C LEU A 42 29.91 -0.19 -13.09
N SER A 43 31.11 -0.52 -12.61
CA SER A 43 31.63 -1.89 -12.57
C SER A 43 30.81 -2.77 -11.64
N THR A 44 30.41 -2.24 -10.48
CA THR A 44 29.55 -2.95 -9.52
C THR A 44 28.16 -3.17 -10.11
N ASN A 45 27.56 -2.14 -10.71
CA ASN A 45 26.27 -2.26 -11.39
C ASN A 45 26.33 -3.20 -12.59
N ALA A 46 27.42 -3.19 -13.37
CA ALA A 46 27.63 -4.10 -14.50
C ALA A 46 27.76 -5.55 -14.03
N GLY A 47 28.45 -5.81 -12.91
CA GLY A 47 28.50 -7.13 -12.29
C GLY A 47 27.12 -7.61 -11.85
N ASN A 48 26.37 -6.78 -11.13
CA ASN A 48 25.01 -7.09 -10.69
C ASN A 48 24.06 -7.31 -11.89
N LEU A 49 24.21 -6.53 -12.96
CA LEU A 49 23.43 -6.72 -14.19
C LEU A 49 23.81 -8.04 -14.88
N MET A 50 25.09 -8.40 -14.94
CA MET A 50 25.52 -9.69 -15.50
C MET A 50 24.96 -10.87 -14.70
N GLU A 51 24.90 -10.77 -13.38
CA GLU A 51 24.30 -11.81 -12.53
C GLU A 51 22.78 -11.96 -12.79
N VAL A 52 22.05 -10.84 -12.90
CA VAL A 52 20.62 -10.87 -13.29
C VAL A 52 20.44 -11.41 -14.71
N LEU A 53 21.34 -11.08 -15.64
CA LEU A 53 21.30 -11.62 -16.99
C LEU A 53 21.57 -13.12 -17.03
N ASP A 54 22.48 -13.63 -16.20
CA ASP A 54 22.74 -15.07 -16.08
C ASP A 54 21.52 -15.80 -15.49
N LEU A 55 20.91 -15.22 -14.46
CA LEU A 55 19.68 -15.73 -13.86
C LEU A 55 18.48 -15.71 -14.83
N LEU A 56 18.35 -14.68 -15.66
CA LEU A 56 17.31 -14.59 -16.69
C LEU A 56 17.64 -15.38 -17.96
N ASN A 57 18.87 -15.84 -18.12
CA ASN A 57 19.29 -16.70 -19.23
C ASN A 57 18.93 -18.16 -18.96
N ASP A 58 18.76 -18.55 -17.69
CA ASP A 58 18.15 -19.81 -17.31
C ASP A 58 16.69 -19.88 -17.81
N GLU A 59 16.37 -20.90 -18.61
CA GLU A 59 15.08 -20.99 -19.31
C GLU A 59 13.91 -21.14 -18.33
N ASP A 60 14.09 -21.93 -17.27
CA ASP A 60 13.07 -22.14 -16.23
C ASP A 60 12.77 -20.83 -15.48
N THR A 61 13.82 -20.10 -15.11
CA THR A 61 13.69 -18.82 -14.42
C THR A 61 13.07 -17.74 -15.31
N ARG A 62 13.49 -17.68 -16.58
CA ARG A 62 12.92 -16.77 -17.57
C ARG A 62 11.44 -17.02 -17.78
N GLU A 63 11.04 -18.29 -17.95
CA GLU A 63 9.64 -18.67 -18.13
C GLU A 63 8.81 -18.30 -16.90
N ALA A 64 9.31 -18.59 -15.69
CA ALA A 64 8.66 -18.23 -14.44
C ALA A 64 8.48 -16.71 -14.28
N VAL A 65 9.51 -15.91 -14.60
CA VAL A 65 9.45 -14.44 -14.54
C VAL A 65 8.46 -13.91 -15.57
N MET A 66 8.50 -14.40 -16.81
CA MET A 66 7.56 -13.99 -17.85
C MET A 66 6.12 -14.35 -17.50
N ALA A 67 5.89 -15.53 -16.93
CA ALA A 67 4.57 -15.95 -16.45
C ALA A 67 4.08 -15.08 -15.29
N ALA A 68 4.95 -14.74 -14.34
CA ALA A 68 4.62 -13.85 -13.23
C ALA A 68 4.28 -12.43 -13.71
N VAL A 69 5.07 -11.87 -14.63
CA VAL A 69 4.82 -10.55 -15.23
C VAL A 69 3.53 -10.56 -16.04
N ALA A 70 3.27 -11.61 -16.82
CA ALA A 70 2.02 -11.78 -17.56
C ALA A 70 0.82 -11.87 -16.62
N GLY A 71 0.93 -12.66 -15.54
CA GLY A 71 -0.11 -12.77 -14.52
C GLY A 71 -0.39 -11.44 -13.84
N LEU A 72 0.64 -10.69 -13.44
CA LEU A 72 0.48 -9.36 -12.84
C LEU A 72 -0.13 -8.35 -13.81
N THR A 73 0.28 -8.40 -15.08
CA THR A 73 -0.28 -7.56 -16.15
C THR A 73 -1.76 -7.88 -16.36
N GLU A 74 -2.15 -9.15 -16.31
CA GLU A 74 -3.54 -9.55 -16.42
C GLU A 74 -4.37 -9.12 -15.20
N LEU A 75 -3.83 -9.28 -13.98
CA LEU A 75 -4.46 -8.77 -12.75
C LEU A 75 -4.67 -7.26 -12.80
N HIS A 76 -3.72 -6.51 -13.36
CA HIS A 76 -3.86 -5.08 -13.60
C HIS A 76 -4.93 -4.79 -14.68
N ARG A 77 -4.89 -5.52 -15.81
CA ARG A 77 -5.79 -5.32 -16.95
C ARG A 77 -7.25 -5.58 -16.61
N VAL A 78 -7.51 -6.65 -15.84
CA VAL A 78 -8.86 -7.01 -15.37
C VAL A 78 -9.31 -6.11 -14.20
N GLY A 79 -8.44 -5.21 -13.72
CA GLY A 79 -8.75 -4.31 -12.62
C GLY A 79 -8.83 -5.01 -11.27
N ALA A 80 -8.33 -6.24 -11.15
CA ALA A 80 -8.30 -6.98 -9.89
C ALA A 80 -7.42 -6.28 -8.86
N LEU A 81 -6.27 -5.72 -9.28
CA LEU A 81 -5.42 -4.91 -8.39
C LEU A 81 -6.15 -3.65 -7.89
N GLN A 82 -6.88 -2.96 -8.78
CA GLN A 82 -7.67 -1.80 -8.40
C GLN A 82 -8.77 -2.17 -7.42
N THR A 83 -9.48 -3.28 -7.67
CA THR A 83 -10.50 -3.82 -6.75
C THR A 83 -9.92 -4.12 -5.37
N LEU A 84 -8.70 -4.68 -5.30
CA LEU A 84 -8.04 -4.94 -4.01
C LEU A 84 -7.66 -3.65 -3.28
N ILE A 85 -7.20 -2.63 -4.01
CA ILE A 85 -6.91 -1.30 -3.46
C ILE A 85 -8.20 -0.65 -2.94
N ASP A 86 -9.28 -0.69 -3.72
CA ASP A 86 -10.57 -0.14 -3.36
C ASP A 86 -11.17 -0.85 -2.14
N LEU A 87 -11.01 -2.18 -2.05
CA LEU A 87 -11.40 -2.96 -0.88
C LEU A 87 -10.59 -2.57 0.36
N ALA A 88 -9.27 -2.38 0.22
CA ALA A 88 -8.43 -1.92 1.31
C ALA A 88 -8.83 -0.51 1.80
N GLN A 89 -9.12 0.40 0.88
CA GLN A 89 -9.62 1.74 1.19
C GLN A 89 -11.00 1.70 1.84
N MET A 90 -11.90 0.84 1.35
CA MET A 90 -13.21 0.63 1.93
C MET A 90 -13.10 0.10 3.36
N ILE A 91 -12.25 -0.90 3.61
CA ILE A 91 -12.01 -1.43 4.96
C ILE A 91 -11.44 -0.33 5.87
N HIS A 92 -10.52 0.48 5.37
CA HIS A 92 -9.96 1.60 6.13
C HIS A 92 -11.03 2.65 6.50
N GLY A 93 -11.84 3.06 5.52
CA GLY A 93 -12.94 4.00 5.73
C GLY A 93 -14.02 3.45 6.64
N ALA A 94 -14.40 2.18 6.47
CA ALA A 94 -15.36 1.50 7.33
C ALA A 94 -14.85 1.40 8.77
N ARG A 95 -13.56 1.08 8.97
CA ARG A 95 -12.94 1.07 10.29
C ARG A 95 -13.01 2.44 10.95
N SER A 96 -12.59 3.50 10.27
CA SER A 96 -12.60 4.86 10.84
C SER A 96 -14.02 5.36 11.12
N ALA A 97 -15.00 5.06 10.25
CA ALA A 97 -16.39 5.48 10.44
C ALA A 97 -17.10 4.69 11.56
N VAL A 98 -16.81 3.39 11.69
CA VAL A 98 -17.44 2.52 12.70
C VAL A 98 -16.80 2.70 14.08
N THR A 99 -15.50 2.96 14.19
CA THR A 99 -14.85 2.97 15.51
C THR A 99 -15.12 4.24 16.30
N ASP A 100 -15.07 5.43 15.71
CA ASP A 100 -15.16 6.66 16.52
C ASP A 100 -16.59 7.19 16.60
N ASN A 101 -17.27 7.32 15.45
CA ASN A 101 -18.60 7.93 15.40
C ASN A 101 -19.70 7.03 16.00
N MET A 102 -19.65 5.71 15.77
CA MET A 102 -20.65 4.81 16.36
C MET A 102 -20.48 4.68 17.87
N VAL A 103 -19.23 4.67 18.37
CA VAL A 103 -18.96 4.60 19.81
C VAL A 103 -19.48 5.86 20.50
N GLU A 104 -19.20 7.05 19.96
CA GLU A 104 -19.73 8.31 20.50
C GLU A 104 -21.27 8.33 20.52
N ARG A 105 -21.91 7.85 19.45
CA ARG A 105 -23.39 7.74 19.39
C ARG A 105 -23.94 6.71 20.36
N MET A 106 -23.24 5.60 20.61
CA MET A 106 -23.65 4.60 21.59
C MET A 106 -23.55 5.16 23.01
N PHE A 107 -22.48 5.90 23.34
CA PHE A 107 -22.37 6.59 24.62
C PHE A 107 -23.49 7.61 24.82
N ALA A 108 -23.76 8.43 23.80
CA ALA A 108 -24.85 9.40 23.86
C ALA A 108 -26.22 8.73 24.06
N PHE A 109 -26.48 7.59 23.40
CA PHE A 109 -27.70 6.82 23.60
C PHE A 109 -27.81 6.26 25.02
N VAL A 110 -26.72 5.69 25.55
CA VAL A 110 -26.68 5.15 26.91
C VAL A 110 -26.88 6.25 27.95
N GLU A 111 -26.25 7.41 27.78
CA GLU A 111 -26.45 8.57 28.65
C GLU A 111 -27.90 9.08 28.61
N HIS A 112 -28.50 9.10 27.42
CA HIS A 112 -29.90 9.47 27.26
C HIS A 112 -30.86 8.44 27.89
N MET A 113 -30.49 7.16 27.92
CA MET A 113 -31.24 6.12 28.64
C MET A 113 -31.17 6.35 30.16
N VAL A 114 -29.98 6.62 30.71
CA VAL A 114 -29.80 6.90 32.15
C VAL A 114 -30.59 8.12 32.59
N ASN A 115 -30.58 9.18 31.78
CA ASN A 115 -31.20 10.45 32.15
C ASN A 115 -32.72 10.48 31.96
N ASN A 116 -33.28 9.74 30.99
CA ASN A 116 -34.71 9.80 30.66
C ASN A 116 -35.55 8.59 31.12
N LEU A 117 -34.95 7.42 31.39
CA LEU A 117 -35.70 6.30 31.95
C LEU A 117 -35.58 6.27 33.47
N ALA A 118 -36.68 6.59 34.14
CA ALA A 118 -36.82 6.57 35.60
C ALA A 118 -36.98 5.15 36.19
N ASN A 119 -36.35 4.14 35.57
CA ASN A 119 -36.36 2.76 36.07
C ASN A 119 -34.94 2.36 36.48
N GLU A 120 -34.77 2.00 37.74
CA GLU A 120 -33.50 1.61 38.35
C GLU A 120 -32.82 0.46 37.58
N GLU A 121 -33.58 -0.53 37.11
CA GLU A 121 -33.03 -1.65 36.33
C GLU A 121 -32.43 -1.20 34.99
N VAL A 122 -33.04 -0.21 34.35
CA VAL A 122 -32.58 0.34 33.07
C VAL A 122 -31.36 1.22 33.28
N ALA A 123 -31.32 1.98 34.38
CA ALA A 123 -30.17 2.78 34.77
C ALA A 123 -28.95 1.89 35.09
N THR A 124 -29.14 0.80 35.84
CA THR A 124 -28.07 -0.18 36.11
C THR A 124 -27.58 -0.83 34.83
N LEU A 125 -28.49 -1.30 33.96
CA LEU A 125 -28.10 -1.89 32.68
C LEU A 125 -27.30 -0.91 31.80
N ALA A 126 -27.74 0.35 31.75
CA ALA A 126 -27.06 1.39 30.99
C ALA A 126 -25.66 1.70 31.58
N HIS A 127 -25.52 1.73 32.90
CA HIS A 127 -24.24 1.93 33.57
C HIS A 127 -23.25 0.79 33.28
N GLU A 128 -23.68 -0.47 33.41
CA GLU A 128 -22.85 -1.64 33.09
C GLU A 128 -22.47 -1.67 31.61
N THR A 129 -23.41 -1.33 30.73
CA THR A 129 -23.16 -1.23 29.28
C THR A 129 -22.13 -0.14 28.97
N ARG A 130 -22.18 0.99 29.68
CA ARG A 130 -21.19 2.07 29.56
C ARG A 130 -19.80 1.59 29.95
N GLY A 131 -19.68 0.95 31.12
CA GLY A 131 -18.40 0.43 31.62
C GLY A 131 -17.80 -0.59 30.65
N ALA A 132 -18.59 -1.55 30.17
CA ALA A 132 -18.13 -2.53 29.20
C ALA A 132 -17.67 -1.92 27.86
N LEU A 133 -18.27 -0.81 27.42
CA LEU A 133 -17.83 -0.07 26.23
C LEU A 133 -16.51 0.68 26.47
N GLU A 134 -16.32 1.27 27.65
CA GLU A 134 -15.07 1.93 28.05
C GLU A 134 -13.92 0.91 28.14
N ASP A 135 -14.14 -0.24 28.79
CA ASP A 135 -13.15 -1.32 28.89
C ASP A 135 -12.76 -1.88 27.51
N ALA A 136 -13.75 -2.14 26.64
CA ALA A 136 -13.49 -2.62 25.28
C ALA A 136 -12.72 -1.58 24.43
N LEU A 137 -12.98 -0.29 24.64
CA LEU A 137 -12.26 0.78 23.95
C LEU A 137 -10.79 0.82 24.39
N ASP A 138 -10.52 0.64 25.67
CA ASP A 138 -9.15 0.63 26.18
C ASP A 138 -8.38 -0.63 25.78
N ASP A 139 -9.03 -1.80 25.76
CA ASP A 139 -8.46 -3.05 25.24
C ASP A 139 -8.07 -2.93 23.75
N THR A 140 -8.92 -2.28 22.94
CA THR A 140 -8.62 -2.06 21.52
C THR A 140 -7.51 -1.04 21.27
N ARG A 141 -7.30 -0.08 22.19
CA ARG A 141 -6.16 0.85 22.16
C ARG A 141 -4.85 0.20 22.62
N ALA A 142 -4.93 -0.71 23.59
CA ALA A 142 -3.77 -1.43 24.12
C ALA A 142 -3.26 -2.53 23.16
N ALA A 143 -4.10 -2.99 22.22
CA ALA A 143 -3.74 -3.99 21.22
C ALA A 143 -2.72 -3.45 20.18
N GLY A 144 -1.43 -3.49 20.54
CA GLY A 144 -0.32 -2.96 19.73
C GLY A 144 -0.09 -3.61 18.35
N ASN A 145 -0.77 -4.71 18.00
CA ASN A 145 -0.60 -5.41 16.71
C ASN A 145 -1.81 -5.24 15.78
N THR A 146 -2.02 -4.02 15.30
CA THR A 146 -3.08 -3.69 14.32
C THR A 146 -2.62 -3.97 12.87
N GLY A 147 -2.39 -5.24 12.53
CA GLY A 147 -2.08 -5.66 11.16
C GLY A 147 -3.28 -6.26 10.43
N MET A 148 -3.38 -6.08 9.10
CA MET A 148 -4.44 -6.69 8.27
C MET A 148 -4.52 -8.21 8.44
N LEU A 149 -3.37 -8.87 8.63
CA LEU A 149 -3.28 -10.31 8.89
C LEU A 149 -3.84 -10.69 10.28
N THR A 150 -3.64 -9.85 11.29
CA THR A 150 -4.20 -10.06 12.63
C THR A 150 -5.72 -9.96 12.59
N THR A 151 -6.26 -8.96 11.89
CA THR A 151 -7.72 -8.82 11.69
C THR A 151 -8.30 -10.03 10.96
N LEU A 152 -7.63 -10.52 9.92
CA LEU A 152 -8.05 -11.73 9.20
C LEU A 152 -8.05 -12.96 10.12
N LYS A 153 -7.03 -13.08 10.98
CA LYS A 153 -6.93 -14.16 11.96
C LYS A 153 -8.04 -14.08 13.02
N MET A 154 -8.36 -12.88 13.51
CA MET A 154 -9.49 -12.68 14.44
C MET A 154 -10.82 -13.08 13.80
N LEU A 155 -11.07 -12.70 12.54
CA LEU A 155 -12.26 -13.11 11.80
C LEU A 155 -12.35 -14.63 11.58
N SER A 156 -11.20 -15.30 11.50
CA SER A 156 -11.14 -16.77 11.38
C SER A 156 -11.39 -17.51 12.69
N ASP A 157 -11.38 -16.81 13.82
CA ASP A 157 -11.64 -17.42 15.11
C ASP A 157 -13.13 -17.77 15.29
N LYS A 158 -13.38 -18.96 15.84
CA LYS A 158 -14.73 -19.50 16.01
C LYS A 158 -15.55 -18.69 16.99
N GLU A 159 -14.90 -18.12 18.01
CA GLU A 159 -15.57 -17.26 18.98
C GLU A 159 -16.05 -15.96 18.33
N THR A 160 -15.17 -15.28 17.58
CA THR A 160 -15.51 -14.08 16.80
C THR A 160 -16.65 -14.36 15.81
N GLN A 161 -16.59 -15.49 15.09
CA GLN A 161 -17.65 -15.89 14.16
C GLN A 161 -19.00 -16.09 14.86
N ARG A 162 -19.02 -16.72 16.04
CA ARG A 162 -20.25 -16.92 16.83
C ARG A 162 -20.83 -15.58 17.31
N SER A 163 -19.98 -14.66 17.75
CA SER A 163 -20.41 -13.31 18.16
C SER A 163 -20.99 -12.51 17.00
N LEU A 164 -20.36 -12.55 15.82
CA LEU A 164 -20.89 -11.93 14.61
C LEU A 164 -22.24 -12.54 14.19
N GLN A 165 -22.35 -13.86 14.26
CA GLN A 165 -23.58 -14.58 13.95
C GLN A 165 -24.70 -14.22 14.94
N PHE A 166 -24.40 -14.11 16.23
CA PHE A 166 -25.34 -13.64 17.25
C PHE A 166 -25.84 -12.23 16.93
N LEU A 167 -24.95 -11.28 16.66
CA LEU A 167 -25.33 -9.89 16.33
C LEU A 167 -26.22 -9.82 15.08
N MET A 168 -25.90 -10.62 14.06
CA MET A 168 -26.72 -10.71 12.85
C MET A 168 -28.12 -11.25 13.15
N HIS A 169 -28.24 -12.34 13.92
CA HIS A 169 -29.53 -12.89 14.31
C HIS A 169 -30.32 -11.95 15.22
N PHE A 170 -29.67 -11.29 16.17
CA PHE A 170 -30.28 -10.30 17.05
C PHE A 170 -30.87 -9.14 16.24
N GLY A 171 -30.11 -8.56 15.32
CA GLY A 171 -30.57 -7.47 14.46
C GLY A 171 -31.73 -7.88 13.56
N MET A 172 -31.70 -9.07 12.96
CA MET A 172 -32.82 -9.60 12.17
C MET A 172 -34.10 -9.75 13.00
N ARG A 173 -33.98 -10.24 14.24
CA ARG A 173 -35.11 -10.40 15.16
C ARG A 173 -35.66 -9.06 15.63
N LEU A 174 -34.80 -8.10 15.96
CA LEU A 174 -35.21 -6.76 16.36
C LEU A 174 -35.99 -6.07 15.23
N ARG A 175 -35.46 -6.09 14.00
CA ARG A 175 -36.13 -5.54 12.82
C ARG A 175 -37.48 -6.22 12.56
N SER A 176 -37.54 -7.54 12.68
CA SER A 176 -38.79 -8.28 12.52
C SER A 176 -39.85 -7.86 13.53
N ARG A 177 -39.47 -7.58 14.77
CA ARG A 177 -40.40 -7.16 15.84
C ARG A 177 -40.90 -5.73 15.62
N VAL A 178 -39.99 -4.79 15.34
CA VAL A 178 -40.36 -3.40 15.02
C VAL A 178 -41.30 -3.34 13.81
N HIS A 179 -41.08 -4.19 12.81
CA HIS A 179 -41.95 -4.25 11.64
C HIS A 179 -43.31 -4.91 11.94
N GLN A 180 -43.36 -5.83 12.91
CA GLN A 180 -44.62 -6.44 13.37
C GLN A 180 -45.45 -5.45 14.19
N GLU A 181 -44.83 -4.70 15.11
CA GLU A 181 -45.49 -3.66 15.91
C GLU A 181 -46.09 -2.56 15.01
N ALA A 182 -45.36 -2.13 13.98
CA ALA A 182 -45.85 -1.14 13.01
C ALA A 182 -47.05 -1.64 12.18
N LEU A 183 -47.23 -2.95 12.01
CA LEU A 183 -48.39 -3.54 11.33
C LEU A 183 -49.60 -3.74 12.26
N GLU A 184 -49.36 -3.81 13.57
CA GLU A 184 -50.42 -3.91 14.59
C GLU A 184 -50.99 -2.54 14.97
N GLU A 185 -50.18 -1.48 14.99
CA GLU A 185 -50.64 -0.10 15.23
C GLU A 185 -51.31 0.56 14.01
N GLY A 186 -51.20 -0.04 12.83
CA GLY A 186 -51.84 0.41 11.58
C GLY A 186 -53.26 -0.13 11.33
N LYS A 187 -53.88 -0.78 12.32
CA LYS A 187 -55.27 -1.29 12.31
C LYS A 187 -56.10 -0.60 13.38
#